data_AF-A0A3S1D5M5-F1
#
_entry.id   AF-A0A3S1D5M5-F1
#
_cell.length_a   1.000
_cell.length_b   1.000
_cell.length_c   1.000
_cell.angle_alpha   90.00
_cell.angle_beta   90.00
_cell.angle_gamma   90.00
#
_symmetry.space_group_name_H-M   'P 1'
#
loop_
_entity.id
_entity.type
_entity.pdbx_description
1 polymer ?
#
loop_
_entity_poly.entity_id
_entity_poly.type
_entity_poly.pdbx_seq_one_letter_code
_entity_poly.pdbx_strand_id
1 'polypeptide(L)'
;MNYLTRTNDGSTDFSLQKMIFSPQISAKVQSGTANLIIVPVDPQPVINHQELAAIGISVDDAYALMRAVRVAFQIGLIGRDIAPIQKGNAFELLQELPPQKLARFGTGRVQNVRITRLESLCKHDSKAAGYTTLVEFQSYWASNFPNTPAETNPWCWLIQFEFKG
;
A
#
# COMPACT_ATOMS: atom_id res chain seq x y z
N MET A 1 -0.65 13.93 5.26
CA MET A 1 0.65 13.35 5.68
C MET A 1 0.38 11.93 6.15
N ASN A 2 0.78 10.91 5.38
CA ASN A 2 0.67 9.50 5.80
C ASN A 2 1.92 9.13 6.59
N TYR A 3 1.75 8.79 7.87
CA TYR A 3 2.85 8.57 8.82
C TYR A 3 3.39 7.15 8.70
N LEU A 4 4.32 6.96 7.76
CA LEU A 4 5.39 5.98 7.92
C LEU A 4 6.48 6.67 8.74
N THR A 5 6.57 6.36 10.03
CA THR A 5 7.51 7.04 10.94
C THR A 5 8.81 6.24 10.99
N ARG A 6 9.92 6.82 10.56
CA ARG A 6 11.27 6.25 10.69
C ARG A 6 11.77 6.45 12.13
N THR A 7 12.26 5.41 12.81
CA THR A 7 12.89 5.53 14.14
C THR A 7 14.35 5.98 14.03
N ASN A 8 14.84 6.68 15.06
CA ASN A 8 16.15 7.35 15.11
C ASN A 8 17.34 6.44 15.40
N ASP A 9 17.15 5.12 15.51
CA ASP A 9 18.18 4.17 15.97
C ASP A 9 18.91 3.44 14.83
N GLY A 10 18.71 3.86 13.57
CA GLY A 10 19.33 3.23 12.41
C GLY A 10 18.70 1.88 12.04
N SER A 11 17.68 1.43 12.78
CA SER A 11 16.78 0.37 12.36
C SER A 11 15.58 1.00 11.65
N THR A 12 15.32 0.61 10.40
CA THR A 12 14.13 1.03 9.66
C THR A 12 12.95 0.19 10.10
N ASP A 13 12.36 0.50 11.25
CA ASP A 13 11.06 -0.07 11.64
C ASP A 13 9.95 0.64 10.85
N PHE A 14 9.78 0.23 9.58
CA PHE A 14 8.64 0.64 8.76
C PHE A 14 7.38 -0.06 9.27
N SER A 15 6.84 0.39 10.41
CA SER A 15 5.57 -0.10 10.93
C SER A 15 4.48 0.95 10.73
N LEU A 16 3.51 0.65 9.87
CA LEU A 16 2.26 1.39 9.70
C LEU A 16 1.55 1.35 11.05
N GLN A 17 1.62 2.44 11.81
CA GLN A 17 0.97 2.50 13.12
C GLN A 17 -0.46 3.00 13.02
N LYS A 18 -0.73 3.89 12.06
CA LYS A 18 -2.03 4.56 11.91
C LYS A 18 -2.32 4.77 10.43
N MET A 19 -3.58 4.63 10.06
CA MET A 19 -4.09 4.95 8.73
C MET A 19 -5.21 5.96 8.85
N ILE A 20 -5.11 7.04 8.06
CA ILE A 20 -6.08 8.14 8.06
C ILE A 20 -6.97 7.98 6.83
N PHE A 21 -8.28 8.08 7.03
CA PHE A 21 -9.28 7.95 5.99
C PHE A 21 -10.20 9.17 5.96
N SER A 22 -10.69 9.50 4.76
CA SER A 22 -11.80 10.43 4.63
C SER A 22 -13.07 9.85 5.29
N PRO A 23 -14.06 10.68 5.65
CA PRO A 23 -15.34 10.19 6.20
C PRO A 23 -16.02 9.14 5.31
N GLN A 24 -15.95 9.32 4.00
CA GLN A 24 -16.57 8.43 3.01
C GLN A 24 -15.92 7.04 3.00
N ILE A 25 -14.59 6.96 3.08
CA ILE A 25 -13.88 5.68 3.13
C ILE A 25 -14.03 5.04 4.52
N SER A 26 -14.03 5.83 5.60
CA SER A 26 -14.23 5.35 6.97
C SER A 26 -15.57 4.59 7.10
N ALA A 27 -16.66 5.15 6.57
CA ALA A 27 -17.97 4.47 6.53
C ALA A 27 -17.94 3.16 5.72
N LYS A 28 -17.17 3.11 4.63
CA LYS A 28 -16.99 1.89 3.82
C LYS A 28 -16.19 0.82 4.58
N VAL A 29 -15.18 1.23 5.36
CA VAL A 29 -14.41 0.32 6.23
C VAL A 29 -15.31 -0.26 7.33
N GLN A 30 -16.07 0.59 8.03
CA GLN A 30 -16.97 0.16 9.11
C GLN A 30 -18.10 -0.76 8.62
N SER A 31 -18.57 -0.58 7.38
CA SER A 31 -19.56 -1.47 6.75
C SER A 31 -18.96 -2.75 6.15
N GLY A 32 -17.63 -2.93 6.21
CA GLY A 32 -16.93 -4.08 5.63
C GLY A 32 -16.84 -4.06 4.10
N THR A 33 -17.19 -2.94 3.46
CA THR A 33 -17.14 -2.79 1.99
C THR A 33 -15.77 -2.32 1.50
N ALA A 34 -14.91 -1.81 2.39
CA ALA A 34 -13.51 -1.51 2.13
C ALA A 34 -12.61 -2.20 3.18
N ASN A 35 -11.59 -2.92 2.72
CA ASN A 35 -10.68 -3.70 3.56
C ASN A 35 -9.25 -3.80 2.98
N LEU A 36 -8.94 -2.92 2.02
CA LEU A 36 -7.63 -2.84 1.37
C LEU A 36 -7.07 -1.43 1.51
N ILE A 37 -5.79 -1.32 1.83
CA ILE A 37 -5.01 -0.08 1.76
C ILE A 37 -4.03 -0.21 0.60
N ILE A 38 -3.91 0.85 -0.18
CA ILE A 38 -2.96 0.96 -1.29
C ILE A 38 -2.06 2.15 -1.00
N VAL A 39 -0.76 1.91 -0.83
CA VAL A 39 0.26 2.94 -0.53
C VAL A 39 1.50 2.71 -1.39
N PRO A 40 2.26 3.74 -1.75
CA PRO A 40 3.50 3.55 -2.50
C PRO A 40 4.54 2.75 -1.68
N VAL A 41 5.39 2.02 -2.38
CA VAL A 41 6.66 1.54 -1.80
C VAL A 41 7.58 2.75 -1.66
N ASP A 42 8.15 2.99 -0.49
CA ASP A 42 9.04 4.13 -0.26
C ASP A 42 10.31 3.67 0.49
N PRO A 43 11.51 3.78 -0.13
CA PRO A 43 11.77 4.28 -1.48
C PRO A 43 11.25 3.35 -2.59
N GLN A 44 10.97 3.90 -3.77
CA GLN A 44 10.63 3.11 -4.95
C GLN A 44 11.82 2.20 -5.33
N PRO A 45 11.59 0.89 -5.56
CA PRO A 45 12.67 -0.04 -5.82
C PRO A 45 13.31 0.25 -7.19
N VAL A 46 14.63 0.32 -7.22
CA VAL A 46 15.41 0.43 -8.45
C VAL A 46 15.61 -0.97 -9.01
N ILE A 47 15.14 -1.19 -10.22
CA ILE A 47 15.25 -2.50 -10.89
C ILE A 47 16.53 -2.53 -11.74
N ASN A 48 17.45 -3.44 -11.42
CA ASN A 48 18.66 -3.63 -12.21
C ASN A 48 18.34 -4.46 -13.48
N HIS A 49 18.21 -3.77 -14.61
CA HIS A 49 17.89 -4.39 -15.90
C HIS A 49 18.92 -5.45 -16.34
N GLN A 50 20.21 -5.27 -16.01
CA GLN A 50 21.26 -6.20 -16.40
C GLN A 50 21.15 -7.53 -15.65
N GLU A 51 20.86 -7.48 -14.35
CA GLU A 51 20.67 -8.68 -13.52
C GLU A 51 19.40 -9.43 -13.91
N LEU A 52 18.31 -8.72 -14.24
CA LEU A 52 17.08 -9.35 -14.73
C LEU A 52 17.29 -10.07 -16.06
N ALA A 53 17.99 -9.45 -17.01
CA ALA A 53 18.33 -10.08 -18.27
C ALA A 53 19.20 -11.33 -18.08
N ALA A 54 20.13 -11.31 -17.12
CA ALA A 54 20.98 -12.45 -16.80
C ALA A 54 20.20 -13.67 -16.27
N ILE A 55 19.02 -13.46 -15.68
CA ILE A 55 18.11 -14.54 -15.23
C ILE A 55 16.93 -14.78 -16.19
N GLY A 56 17.00 -14.24 -17.42
CA GLY A 56 16.02 -14.47 -18.47
C GLY A 56 14.69 -13.73 -18.29
N ILE A 57 14.65 -12.69 -17.44
CA ILE A 57 13.47 -11.84 -17.25
C ILE A 57 13.67 -10.56 -18.06
N SER A 58 12.89 -10.39 -19.11
CA SER A 58 12.81 -9.11 -19.79
C SER A 58 12.02 -8.11 -18.94
N VAL A 59 12.49 -6.87 -18.86
CA VAL A 59 11.77 -5.79 -18.16
C VAL A 59 10.54 -5.34 -18.93
N ASP A 60 10.53 -5.58 -20.25
CA ASP A 60 9.38 -5.30 -21.12
C ASP A 60 8.26 -6.33 -20.93
N ASP A 61 8.56 -7.47 -20.29
CA ASP A 61 7.55 -8.42 -19.84
C ASP A 61 7.10 -8.07 -18.42
N ALA A 62 6.16 -7.12 -18.34
CA ALA A 62 5.57 -6.68 -17.09
C ALA A 62 4.99 -7.85 -16.26
N TYR A 63 4.52 -8.91 -16.91
CA TYR A 63 3.98 -10.09 -16.23
C TYR A 63 5.09 -10.92 -15.58
N ALA A 64 6.18 -11.19 -16.31
CA ALA A 64 7.34 -11.90 -15.78
C ALA A 64 8.00 -11.14 -14.61
N LEU A 65 8.16 -9.82 -14.76
CA LEU A 65 8.69 -8.95 -13.70
C LEU A 65 7.80 -9.00 -12.45
N MET A 66 6.48 -8.84 -12.62
CA MET A 66 5.53 -8.91 -11.52
C MET A 66 5.55 -10.28 -10.82
N ARG A 67 5.67 -11.36 -11.59
CA ARG A 67 5.76 -12.71 -11.05
C ARG A 67 7.03 -12.89 -10.22
N ALA A 68 8.17 -12.46 -10.74
CA ALA A 68 9.45 -12.57 -10.07
C ALA A 68 9.50 -11.76 -8.77
N VAL A 69 8.97 -10.54 -8.76
CA VAL A 69 8.89 -9.72 -7.53
C VAL A 69 7.96 -10.35 -6.49
N ARG A 70 6.83 -10.93 -6.91
CA ARG A 70 5.92 -11.63 -5.99
C ARG A 70 6.56 -12.87 -5.38
N VAL A 71 7.25 -13.69 -6.19
CA VAL A 71 8.04 -14.83 -5.69
C VAL A 71 9.13 -14.31 -4.75
N ALA A 72 9.83 -13.26 -5.19
CA ALA A 72 10.72 -12.35 -4.48
C ALA A 72 10.38 -12.19 -2.99
N PHE A 73 9.20 -11.61 -2.82
CA PHE A 73 8.59 -11.30 -1.55
C PHE A 73 8.13 -12.54 -0.77
N GLN A 74 7.52 -13.52 -1.45
CA GLN A 74 7.02 -14.74 -0.80
C GLN A 74 8.13 -15.59 -0.18
N ILE A 75 9.30 -15.67 -0.83
CA ILE A 75 10.45 -16.43 -0.33
C ILE A 75 11.37 -15.59 0.58
N GLY A 76 11.03 -14.33 0.83
CA GLY A 76 11.74 -13.45 1.75
C GLY A 76 13.03 -12.81 1.22
N LEU A 77 13.27 -12.83 -0.10
CA LEU A 77 14.38 -12.08 -0.71
C LEU A 77 14.11 -10.57 -0.71
N ILE A 78 12.85 -10.17 -0.87
CA ILE A 78 12.40 -8.83 -0.47
C ILE A 78 12.05 -8.94 1.00
N GLY A 79 12.95 -8.47 1.86
CA GLY A 79 12.91 -8.69 3.29
C GLY A 79 11.68 -8.08 3.98
N ARG A 80 11.38 -8.62 5.17
CA ARG A 80 10.25 -8.19 6.02
C ARG A 80 10.41 -6.77 6.59
N ASP A 81 11.61 -6.25 6.52
CA ASP A 81 12.05 -4.89 6.86
C ASP A 81 11.62 -3.84 5.82
N ILE A 82 11.22 -4.28 4.61
CA ILE A 82 10.79 -3.39 3.51
C ILE A 82 9.27 -3.28 3.44
N ALA A 83 8.53 -4.25 3.99
CA ALA A 83 7.07 -4.18 4.07
C ALA A 83 6.64 -3.17 5.14
N PRO A 84 5.63 -2.32 4.86
CA PRO A 84 5.23 -1.26 5.77
C PRO A 84 4.51 -1.78 7.01
N ILE A 85 4.15 -3.05 7.07
CA ILE A 85 3.56 -3.72 8.24
C ILE A 85 3.55 -5.22 7.99
N GLN A 86 3.66 -6.02 9.05
CA GLN A 86 3.62 -7.48 8.94
C GLN A 86 2.19 -8.02 9.06
N LYS A 87 1.95 -9.18 8.43
CA LYS A 87 0.72 -9.96 8.65
C LYS A 87 0.54 -10.27 10.14
N GLY A 88 -0.67 -10.09 10.63
CA GLY A 88 -1.05 -10.32 12.02
C GLY A 88 -0.94 -9.08 12.90
N ASN A 89 -0.14 -8.08 12.52
CA ASN A 89 0.00 -6.83 13.25
C ASN A 89 -1.24 -5.96 13.09
N ALA A 90 -1.41 -5.04 14.05
CA ALA A 90 -2.53 -4.13 14.11
C ALA A 90 -2.08 -2.68 13.94
N PHE A 91 -2.98 -1.84 13.42
CA PHE A 91 -2.78 -0.40 13.25
C PHE A 91 -4.07 0.36 13.56
N GLU A 92 -3.95 1.61 13.99
CA GLU A 92 -5.09 2.46 14.29
C GLU A 92 -5.78 2.95 13.01
N LEU A 93 -7.11 2.97 13.04
CA LEU A 93 -7.92 3.55 11.97
C LEU A 93 -8.47 4.89 12.44
N LEU A 94 -8.07 5.95 11.74
CA LEU A 94 -8.45 7.33 12.04
C LEU A 94 -9.30 7.91 10.92
N GLN A 95 -10.32 8.68 11.27
CA GLN A 95 -11.16 9.42 10.36
C GLN A 95 -10.79 10.91 10.44
N GLU A 96 -10.66 11.56 9.29
CA GLU A 96 -10.56 13.01 9.18
C GLU A 96 -11.91 13.67 9.46
N LEU A 97 -11.93 14.61 10.40
CA LEU A 97 -13.09 15.42 10.77
C LEU A 97 -12.81 16.90 10.52
N PRO A 98 -13.75 17.67 9.96
CA PRO A 98 -13.65 19.12 9.96
C PRO A 98 -13.60 19.68 11.40
N PRO A 99 -12.77 20.69 11.72
CA PRO A 99 -11.87 21.45 10.84
C PRO A 99 -10.39 21.00 10.99
N GLN A 100 -10.05 19.73 10.69
CA GLN A 100 -8.72 19.10 10.87
C GLN A 100 -8.52 18.36 12.21
N LYS A 101 -9.58 17.76 12.75
CA LYS A 101 -9.46 16.79 13.85
C LYS A 101 -9.31 15.39 13.29
N LEU A 102 -8.59 14.53 14.01
CA LEU A 102 -8.54 13.09 13.74
C LEU A 102 -9.28 12.36 14.85
N ALA A 103 -10.22 11.50 14.50
CA ALA A 103 -10.93 10.65 15.44
C ALA A 103 -10.62 9.18 15.16
N ARG A 104 -10.17 8.43 16.17
CA ARG A 104 -10.03 6.99 16.05
C ARG A 104 -11.42 6.35 15.97
N PHE A 105 -11.62 5.52 14.95
CA PHE A 105 -12.89 4.79 14.76
C PHE A 105 -12.72 3.27 14.81
N GLY A 106 -11.49 2.77 14.96
CA GLY A 106 -11.24 1.34 15.13
C GLY A 106 -9.77 0.97 15.02
N THR A 107 -9.55 -0.31 14.74
CA THR A 107 -8.25 -0.96 14.58
C THR A 107 -8.32 -1.87 13.36
N GLY A 108 -7.32 -1.80 12.49
CA GLY A 108 -7.15 -2.73 11.38
C GLY A 108 -6.15 -3.80 11.77
N ARG A 109 -6.47 -5.09 11.57
CA ARG A 109 -5.51 -6.20 11.71
C ARG A 109 -5.10 -6.71 10.34
N VAL A 110 -3.81 -6.69 10.04
CA VAL A 110 -3.30 -7.07 8.72
C VAL A 110 -3.50 -8.56 8.47
N GLN A 111 -4.18 -8.89 7.37
CA GLN A 111 -4.45 -10.25 6.93
C GLN A 111 -3.47 -10.70 5.85
N ASN A 112 -3.10 -9.77 4.97
CA ASN A 112 -2.20 -10.05 3.86
C ASN A 112 -1.49 -8.77 3.40
N VAL A 113 -0.27 -8.91 2.90
CA VAL A 113 0.50 -7.83 2.28
C VAL A 113 1.02 -8.33 0.95
N ARG A 114 0.85 -7.53 -0.11
CA ARG A 114 1.31 -7.85 -1.46
C ARG A 114 1.96 -6.62 -2.08
N ILE A 115 2.84 -6.84 -3.04
CA ILE A 115 3.46 -5.79 -3.85
C ILE A 115 2.95 -5.87 -5.28
N THR A 116 2.67 -4.72 -5.90
CA THR A 116 2.24 -4.61 -7.30
C THR A 116 2.64 -3.28 -7.92
N ARG A 117 2.46 -3.16 -9.24
CA ARG A 117 2.53 -1.90 -9.98
C ARG A 117 1.17 -1.23 -9.98
N LEU A 118 1.13 0.11 -9.92
CA LEU A 118 -0.11 0.87 -9.86
C LEU A 118 -1.03 0.60 -11.06
N GLU A 119 -0.48 0.47 -12.27
CA GLU A 119 -1.26 0.15 -13.49
C GLU A 119 -1.87 -1.27 -13.47
N SER A 120 -1.28 -2.17 -12.68
CA SER A 120 -1.73 -3.56 -12.55
C SER A 120 -2.88 -3.72 -11.56
N LEU A 121 -3.32 -2.64 -10.92
CA LEU A 121 -4.50 -2.65 -10.07
C LEU A 121 -5.74 -2.95 -10.90
N CYS A 122 -6.49 -3.97 -10.50
CA CYS A 122 -7.75 -4.28 -11.15
C CYS A 122 -8.92 -3.55 -10.48
N LYS A 123 -10.08 -3.53 -11.13
CA LYS A 123 -11.32 -2.95 -10.57
C LYS A 123 -11.67 -3.52 -9.20
N HIS A 124 -11.31 -4.77 -8.93
CA HIS A 124 -11.52 -5.41 -7.63
C HIS A 124 -10.66 -4.76 -6.54
N ASP A 125 -9.38 -4.45 -6.80
CA ASP A 125 -8.50 -3.80 -5.83
C ASP A 125 -8.99 -2.39 -5.50
N SER A 126 -9.37 -1.59 -6.51
CA SER A 126 -9.92 -0.24 -6.28
C SER A 126 -11.19 -0.29 -5.43
N LYS A 127 -12.10 -1.23 -5.72
CA LYS A 127 -13.33 -1.41 -4.94
C LYS A 127 -13.03 -1.85 -3.51
N ALA A 128 -12.10 -2.78 -3.32
CA ALA A 128 -11.69 -3.23 -1.99
C ALA A 128 -11.01 -2.12 -1.17
N ALA A 129 -10.40 -1.13 -1.84
CA ALA A 129 -9.87 0.08 -1.20
C ALA A 129 -10.93 1.16 -0.96
N GLY A 130 -12.19 0.90 -1.33
CA GLY A 130 -13.32 1.79 -1.11
C GLY A 130 -13.57 2.78 -2.25
N TYR A 131 -12.84 2.70 -3.36
CA TYR A 131 -13.03 3.59 -4.51
C TYR A 131 -13.96 2.95 -5.54
N THR A 132 -14.94 3.72 -6.00
CA THR A 132 -15.92 3.25 -6.99
C THR A 132 -15.45 3.45 -8.42
N THR A 133 -14.56 4.43 -8.63
CA THR A 133 -14.00 4.78 -9.94
C THR A 133 -12.49 4.91 -9.85
N LEU A 134 -11.82 4.70 -10.99
CA LEU A 134 -10.38 4.93 -11.10
C LEU A 134 -10.01 6.41 -10.87
N VAL A 135 -10.87 7.33 -11.29
CA VAL A 135 -10.69 8.78 -11.12
C VAL A 135 -10.67 9.18 -9.65
N GLU A 136 -11.58 8.62 -8.84
CA GLU A 136 -11.64 8.83 -7.39
C GLU A 136 -10.32 8.37 -6.72
N PHE A 137 -9.84 7.18 -7.13
CA PHE A 137 -8.57 6.63 -6.65
C PHE A 137 -7.36 7.48 -7.07
N GLN A 138 -7.28 7.90 -8.34
CA GLN A 138 -6.19 8.75 -8.84
C GLN A 138 -6.16 10.11 -8.15
N SER A 139 -7.33 10.70 -7.89
CA SER A 139 -7.43 11.97 -7.16
C SER A 139 -6.92 11.83 -5.72
N TYR A 140 -7.28 10.73 -5.05
CA TYR A 140 -6.75 10.38 -3.74
C TYR A 140 -5.22 10.22 -3.79
N TRP A 141 -4.71 9.48 -4.77
CA TRP A 141 -3.29 9.19 -4.92
C TRP A 141 -2.48 10.48 -5.11
N ALA A 142 -2.88 11.34 -6.04
CA ALA A 142 -2.23 12.62 -6.32
C ALA A 142 -2.21 13.54 -5.08
N SER A 143 -3.28 13.54 -4.29
CA SER A 143 -3.39 14.38 -3.08
C SER A 143 -2.51 13.89 -1.93
N ASN A 144 -2.37 12.57 -1.77
CA ASN A 144 -1.69 11.96 -0.63
C ASN A 144 -0.22 11.60 -0.90
N PHE A 145 0.13 11.38 -2.16
CA PHE A 145 1.46 10.96 -2.60
C PHE A 145 1.95 11.83 -3.78
N PRO A 146 2.00 13.17 -3.62
CA PRO A 146 2.37 14.08 -4.72
C PRO A 146 3.80 13.83 -5.26
N ASN A 147 4.68 13.26 -4.43
CA ASN A 147 6.05 12.93 -4.81
C ASN A 147 6.18 11.58 -5.55
N THR A 148 5.09 10.85 -5.73
CA THR A 148 5.07 9.55 -6.43
C THR A 148 3.93 9.54 -7.45
N PRO A 149 4.05 10.27 -8.57
CA PRO A 149 2.94 10.47 -9.51
C PRO A 149 2.47 9.15 -10.12
N ALA A 150 1.16 9.02 -10.35
CA ALA A 150 0.55 7.78 -10.84
C ALA A 150 1.03 7.41 -12.26
N GLU A 151 1.38 8.41 -13.07
CA GLU A 151 1.85 8.29 -14.45
C GLU A 151 3.20 7.57 -14.55
N THR A 152 3.99 7.59 -13.48
CA THR A 152 5.25 6.83 -13.39
C THR A 152 5.03 5.33 -13.15
N ASN A 153 3.76 4.93 -13.01
CA ASN A 153 3.33 3.58 -12.68
C ASN A 153 4.09 3.03 -11.45
N PRO A 154 4.05 3.69 -10.29
CA PRO A 154 4.90 3.31 -9.16
C PRO A 154 4.61 1.90 -8.62
N TRP A 155 5.59 1.34 -7.93
CA TRP A 155 5.37 0.17 -7.08
C TRP A 155 4.55 0.57 -5.84
N CYS A 156 3.60 -0.26 -5.47
CA CYS A 156 2.72 -0.05 -4.33
C CYS A 156 2.52 -1.34 -3.50
N TRP A 157 2.31 -1.12 -2.20
CA TRP A 157 1.88 -2.12 -1.24
C TRP A 157 0.34 -2.19 -1.22
N LEU A 158 -0.16 -3.42 -1.24
CA LEU A 158 -1.55 -3.77 -1.04
C LEU A 158 -1.67 -4.46 0.32
N ILE A 159 -2.23 -3.74 1.28
CA ILE A 159 -2.34 -4.19 2.67
C ILE A 159 -3.82 -4.52 2.91
N GLN A 160 -4.14 -5.81 2.90
CA GLN A 160 -5.46 -6.30 3.24
C GLN A 160 -5.57 -6.41 4.75
N PHE A 161 -6.66 -5.92 5.32
CA PHE A 161 -6.87 -5.91 6.76
C PHE A 161 -8.29 -6.36 7.14
N GLU A 162 -8.44 -6.76 8.38
CA GLU A 162 -9.72 -7.01 9.04
C GLU A 162 -10.02 -5.83 9.97
N PHE A 163 -11.23 -5.28 9.87
CA PHE A 163 -11.69 -4.20 10.74
C PHE A 163 -12.15 -4.72 12.11
N LYS A 164 -11.73 -4.06 13.18
CA LYS A 164 -12.23 -4.21 14.55
C LYS A 164 -12.52 -2.82 15.13
N GLY A 165 -13.78 -2.50 15.38
CA GLY A 165 -14.18 -1.22 15.97
C GLY A 165 -15.50 -1.31 16.71
#